data_AF-A0A366WH44-F1
#
_entry.id   AF-A0A366WH44-F1
#
_cell.length_a   1.000
_cell.length_b   1.000
_cell.length_c   1.000
_cell.angle_alpha   90.00
_cell.angle_beta   90.00
_cell.angle_gamma   90.00
#
_symmetry.space_group_name_H-M   'P 1'
#
loop_
_entity.id
_entity.type
_entity.pdbx_description
1 polymer ?
#
loop_
_entity_poly.entity_id
_entity_poly.type
_entity_poly.pdbx_seq_one_letter_code
_entity_poly.pdbx_strand_id
1 'polypeptide(L)'
;LKWVSISYRRLNLLYYVTPEWILENGGNFELWDAKVTVPETIVAKFNRLLVMETNDRSWHSVSPVVTDTPRCCVSNYYFSEISPSGLDSFHVTSFTGRPGEYWKRKVGVIDNFLRNTISKTIKIGRGKNLINKTK
;
A
#
# COMPACT_ATOMS: atom_id res chain seq x y z
N LEU A 1 -1.33 -32.68 -4.83
CA LEU A 1 -1.52 -31.47 -5.66
C LEU A 1 -1.30 -30.25 -4.78
N LYS A 2 -0.17 -29.56 -4.90
CA LYS A 2 0.18 -28.40 -4.07
C LYS A 2 0.35 -27.23 -5.03
N TRP A 3 -0.71 -26.46 -5.23
CA TRP A 3 -0.68 -25.24 -6.03
C TRP A 3 -0.13 -24.13 -5.13
N VAL A 4 1.13 -23.76 -5.34
CA VAL A 4 1.70 -22.52 -4.80
C VAL A 4 1.81 -21.58 -5.99
N SER A 5 0.77 -20.78 -6.22
CA SER A 5 0.84 -19.64 -7.15
C SER A 5 1.44 -18.46 -6.39
N ILE A 6 2.48 -17.83 -6.94
CA ILE A 6 2.94 -16.52 -6.46
C ILE A 6 1.92 -15.50 -6.99
N SER A 7 1.09 -14.96 -6.11
CA SER A 7 0.06 -13.99 -6.50
C SER A 7 0.46 -12.57 -6.09
N TYR A 8 0.53 -11.66 -7.06
CA TYR A 8 0.81 -10.25 -6.88
C TYR A 8 -0.46 -9.48 -6.56
N ARG A 9 -0.41 -8.56 -5.59
CA ARG A 9 -1.49 -7.57 -5.40
C ARG A 9 -1.58 -6.71 -6.65
N ARG A 10 -2.69 -6.80 -7.38
CA ARG A 10 -2.90 -6.08 -8.64
C ARG A 10 -3.75 -4.84 -8.41
N LEU A 11 -4.84 -4.98 -7.67
CA LEU A 11 -5.74 -3.88 -7.32
C LEU A 11 -5.97 -3.83 -5.81
N ASN A 12 -6.02 -2.61 -5.26
CA ASN A 12 -6.50 -2.32 -3.91
C ASN A 12 -7.91 -1.72 -4.02
N LEU A 13 -8.86 -2.26 -3.26
CA LEU A 13 -10.26 -1.89 -3.28
C LEU A 13 -10.68 -1.40 -1.89
N LEU A 14 -11.34 -0.24 -1.84
CA LEU A 14 -11.94 0.32 -0.63
C LEU A 14 -13.39 0.70 -0.91
N TYR A 15 -14.33 0.05 -0.24
CA TYR A 15 -15.75 0.41 -0.30
C TYR A 15 -16.19 1.09 0.99
N TYR A 16 -16.63 2.35 0.89
CA TYR A 16 -16.98 3.17 2.04
C TYR A 16 -18.45 2.99 2.45
N VAL A 17 -18.68 2.68 3.73
CA VAL A 17 -20.00 2.29 4.25
C VAL A 17 -20.54 3.20 5.35
N THR A 18 -19.77 4.20 5.81
CA THR A 18 -20.30 5.20 6.76
C THR A 18 -21.19 6.21 6.03
N PRO A 19 -22.48 6.37 6.40
CA PRO A 19 -23.37 7.38 5.83
C PRO A 19 -22.88 8.81 6.09
N GLU A 20 -23.28 9.75 5.22
CA GLU A 20 -23.06 11.20 5.41
C GLU A 20 -21.61 11.62 5.72
N TRP A 21 -20.62 10.85 5.25
CA TRP A 21 -19.21 11.19 5.46
C TRP A 21 -18.79 12.41 4.62
N ILE A 22 -18.29 13.44 5.29
CA ILE A 22 -17.84 14.70 4.68
C ILE A 22 -16.32 14.84 4.70
N LEU A 23 -15.78 15.80 3.94
CA LEU A 23 -14.33 16.02 3.79
C LEU A 23 -13.68 16.36 5.14
N GLU A 24 -14.36 17.17 5.94
CA GLU A 24 -13.89 17.78 7.19
C GLU A 24 -13.70 16.76 8.30
N ASN A 25 -14.37 15.60 8.22
CA ASN A 25 -14.19 14.48 9.16
C ASN A 25 -12.81 13.83 9.06
N GLY A 26 -12.01 14.18 8.04
CA GLY A 26 -10.77 13.51 7.74
C GLY A 26 -11.02 12.07 7.31
N GLY A 27 -10.07 11.18 7.57
CA GLY A 27 -10.21 9.79 7.12
C GLY A 27 -10.47 9.74 5.63
N ASN A 28 -9.76 10.49 4.80
CA ASN A 28 -9.93 10.49 3.36
C ASN A 28 -8.76 9.76 2.71
N PHE A 29 -8.99 9.16 1.55
CA PHE A 29 -7.90 8.54 0.82
C PHE A 29 -7.05 9.65 0.18
N GLU A 30 -5.73 9.56 0.35
CA GLU A 30 -4.76 10.51 -0.19
C GLU A 30 -3.91 9.77 -1.22
N LEU A 31 -3.90 10.23 -2.47
CA LEU A 31 -2.99 9.75 -3.51
C LEU A 31 -1.88 10.80 -3.69
N TRP A 32 -0.62 10.40 -3.57
CA TRP A 32 0.49 11.32 -3.56
C TRP A 32 1.26 11.32 -4.87
N ASP A 33 1.90 12.45 -5.16
CA ASP A 33 2.93 12.51 -6.18
C ASP A 33 4.15 11.65 -5.81
N ALA A 34 5.03 11.41 -6.79
CA ALA A 34 6.21 10.54 -6.61
C ALA A 34 7.16 10.99 -5.48
N LYS A 35 7.15 12.28 -5.11
CA LYS A 35 7.98 12.83 -4.03
C LYS A 35 7.26 12.84 -2.68
N VAL A 36 6.00 12.40 -2.62
CA VAL A 36 5.16 12.40 -1.41
C VAL A 36 5.13 13.78 -0.77
N THR A 37 4.75 14.78 -1.57
CA THR A 37 4.72 16.20 -1.22
C THR A 37 3.33 16.80 -1.28
N VAL A 38 2.54 16.44 -2.29
CA VAL A 38 1.19 16.96 -2.49
C VAL A 38 0.22 15.80 -2.64
N PRO A 39 -0.83 15.71 -1.80
CA PRO A 39 -1.86 14.70 -1.92
C PRO A 39 -3.06 15.19 -2.74
N GLU A 40 -3.51 14.37 -3.67
CA GLU A 40 -4.87 14.42 -4.20
C GLU A 40 -5.81 13.68 -3.24
N THR A 41 -6.84 14.37 -2.75
CA THR A 41 -7.74 13.84 -1.71
C THR A 41 -9.03 13.31 -2.31
N ILE A 42 -9.34 12.05 -2.02
CA ILE A 42 -10.61 11.40 -2.37
C ILE A 42 -11.42 11.19 -1.09
N VAL A 43 -12.53 11.93 -0.99
CA VAL A 43 -13.43 11.85 0.18
C VAL A 43 -13.99 10.44 0.33
N ALA A 44 -14.00 9.92 1.55
CA ALA A 44 -14.56 8.60 1.89
C ALA A 44 -16.11 8.59 1.92
N LYS A 45 -16.75 9.15 0.88
CA LYS A 45 -18.21 9.27 0.79
C LYS A 45 -18.89 7.91 0.87
N PHE A 46 -20.06 7.87 1.50
CA PHE A 46 -20.91 6.68 1.52
C PHE A 46 -21.16 6.10 0.13
N ASN A 47 -21.19 4.76 0.03
CA ASN A 47 -21.48 4.01 -1.20
C ASN A 47 -20.50 4.31 -2.36
N ARG A 48 -19.28 4.75 -2.04
CA ARG A 48 -18.20 4.92 -3.01
C ARG A 48 -17.24 3.74 -2.93
N LEU A 49 -16.98 3.13 -4.08
CA LEU A 49 -15.89 2.17 -4.28
C LEU A 49 -14.69 2.89 -4.90
N LEU A 50 -13.57 2.87 -4.19
CA LEU A 50 -12.27 3.28 -4.71
C LEU A 50 -11.51 2.03 -5.16
N VAL A 51 -10.99 2.07 -6.38
CA VAL A 51 -10.13 1.03 -6.96
C VAL A 51 -8.83 1.67 -7.41
N MET A 52 -7.70 1.10 -6.99
CA MET A 52 -6.38 1.61 -7.35
C MET A 52 -5.49 0.46 -7.80
N GLU A 53 -4.74 0.65 -8.89
CA GLU A 53 -3.65 -0.25 -9.25
C GLU A 53 -2.56 -0.24 -8.17
N THR A 54 -2.09 -1.41 -7.76
CA THR A 54 -1.01 -1.55 -6.78
C THR A 54 0.31 -1.71 -7.51
N ASN A 55 1.15 -0.67 -7.51
CA ASN A 55 2.49 -0.68 -8.10
C ASN A 55 3.49 0.10 -7.20
N ASP A 56 4.73 0.26 -7.64
CA ASP A 56 5.79 0.99 -6.93
C ASP A 56 5.60 2.52 -6.92
N ARG A 57 4.68 3.03 -7.73
CA ARG A 57 4.38 4.47 -7.89
C ARG A 57 3.08 4.88 -7.22
N SER A 58 2.27 3.93 -6.77
CA SER A 58 0.97 4.17 -6.13
C SER A 58 1.15 4.59 -4.66
N TRP A 59 1.78 5.74 -4.41
CA TRP A 59 1.94 6.31 -3.08
C TRP A 59 0.60 6.78 -2.54
N HIS A 60 0.16 6.22 -1.41
CA HIS A 60 -1.14 6.54 -0.85
C HIS A 60 -1.15 6.50 0.68
N SER A 61 -2.09 7.21 1.29
CA SER A 61 -2.37 7.14 2.72
C SER A 61 -3.85 7.37 3.01
N VAL A 62 -4.20 7.34 4.30
CA VAL A 62 -5.49 7.79 4.79
C VAL A 62 -5.24 8.96 5.73
N SER A 63 -5.89 10.11 5.49
CA SER A 63 -5.79 11.26 6.38
C SER A 63 -6.31 10.89 7.77
N PRO A 64 -5.81 11.51 8.86
CA PRO A 64 -6.32 11.21 10.20
C PRO A 64 -7.83 11.45 10.26
N VAL A 65 -8.56 10.59 10.95
CA VAL A 65 -9.96 10.86 11.32
C VAL A 65 -9.93 11.89 12.45
N VAL A 66 -10.70 12.96 12.31
CA VAL A 66 -10.73 14.09 13.28
C VAL A 66 -12.08 14.24 13.99
N THR A 67 -13.02 13.33 13.73
CA THR A 67 -14.33 13.24 14.37
C THR A 67 -14.42 11.99 15.25
N ASP A 68 -15.35 11.99 16.20
CA ASP A 68 -15.64 10.84 17.06
C ASP A 68 -16.49 9.76 16.38
N THR A 69 -16.91 10.00 15.13
CA THR A 69 -17.69 9.04 14.33
C THR A 69 -16.75 8.04 13.63
N PRO A 70 -17.06 6.72 13.64
CA PRO A 70 -16.22 5.74 12.99
C PRO A 70 -16.29 5.84 11.46
N ARG A 71 -15.11 5.95 10.83
CA ARG A 71 -14.93 5.75 9.38
C ARG A 71 -14.86 4.25 9.08
N CYS A 72 -15.90 3.71 8.47
CA CYS A 72 -16.02 2.29 8.13
C CYS A 72 -15.78 2.07 6.63
N CYS A 73 -14.96 1.07 6.30
CA CYS A 73 -14.79 0.61 4.92
C CYS A 73 -14.51 -0.89 4.84
N VAL A 74 -14.98 -1.52 3.77
CA VAL A 74 -14.55 -2.86 3.37
C VAL A 74 -13.31 -2.72 2.50
N SER A 75 -12.17 -3.28 2.93
CA SER A 75 -10.93 -3.29 2.16
C SER A 75 -10.62 -4.68 1.62
N ASN A 76 -10.23 -4.76 0.36
CA ASN A 76 -9.83 -6.00 -0.28
C ASN A 76 -8.71 -5.78 -1.30
N TYR A 77 -8.01 -6.85 -1.66
CA TYR A 77 -7.05 -6.86 -2.75
C TYR A 77 -7.48 -7.88 -3.80
N TYR A 78 -7.41 -7.48 -5.07
CA TYR A 78 -7.44 -8.43 -6.19
C TYR A 78 -6.01 -8.87 -6.49
N PHE A 79 -5.81 -10.18 -6.63
CA PHE A 79 -4.50 -10.77 -6.89
C PHE A 79 -4.42 -11.33 -8.31
N SER A 80 -3.24 -11.23 -8.93
CA SER A 80 -2.94 -11.78 -10.25
C SER A 80 -1.63 -12.55 -10.24
N GLU A 81 -1.50 -13.55 -11.10
CA GLU A 81 -0.22 -14.24 -11.36
C GLU A 81 0.75 -13.38 -12.18
N ILE A 82 0.25 -12.35 -12.87
CA ILE A 82 1.05 -11.45 -13.69
C ILE A 82 1.46 -10.24 -12.85
N SER A 83 2.77 -9.99 -12.77
CA SER A 83 3.33 -8.81 -12.10
C SER A 83 2.81 -7.52 -12.75
N PRO A 84 2.42 -6.50 -11.97
CA PRO A 84 2.02 -5.19 -12.47
C PRO A 84 3.01 -4.52 -13.42
N SER A 85 4.30 -4.82 -13.24
CA SER A 85 5.41 -4.24 -14.00
C SER A 85 6.00 -5.17 -15.06
N GLY A 86 5.47 -6.41 -15.17
CA GLY A 86 6.04 -7.47 -16.03
C GLY A 86 7.41 -8.01 -15.55
N LEU A 87 7.97 -7.46 -14.48
CA LEU A 87 9.20 -7.91 -13.83
C LEU A 87 8.85 -8.63 -12.52
N ASP A 88 9.45 -9.80 -12.29
CA ASP A 88 9.34 -10.58 -11.05
C ASP A 88 10.08 -9.87 -9.92
N SER A 89 9.49 -8.80 -9.40
CA SER A 89 10.01 -8.07 -8.24
C SER A 89 9.10 -8.28 -7.03
N PHE A 90 9.72 -8.56 -5.89
CA PHE A 90 9.01 -8.59 -4.62
C PHE A 90 8.70 -7.15 -4.20
N HIS A 91 7.44 -6.74 -4.32
CA HIS A 91 6.98 -5.45 -3.79
C HIS A 91 7.00 -5.47 -2.26
N VAL A 92 8.07 -4.93 -1.67
CA VAL A 92 8.09 -4.57 -0.26
C VAL A 92 7.41 -3.21 -0.13
N THR A 93 6.30 -3.16 0.62
CA THR A 93 5.62 -1.90 0.93
C THR A 93 6.57 -0.98 1.68
N SER A 94 7.02 0.07 1.03
CA SER A 94 7.87 1.10 1.62
C SER A 94 7.01 2.14 2.31
N PHE A 95 7.39 2.54 3.53
CA PHE A 95 6.71 3.60 4.27
C PHE A 95 7.62 4.83 4.34
N THR A 96 7.05 6.00 4.06
CA THR A 96 7.75 7.28 4.20
C THR A 96 6.86 8.27 4.95
N GLY A 97 7.48 9.18 5.70
CA GLY A 97 6.75 10.21 6.44
C GLY A 97 6.11 11.24 5.53
N ARG A 98 5.00 11.82 5.99
CA ARG A 98 4.32 12.96 5.34
C ARG A 98 5.23 14.20 5.27
N PRO A 99 4.88 15.20 4.45
CA PRO A 99 5.49 16.53 4.54
C PRO A 99 5.48 17.04 5.99
N GLY A 100 6.62 17.55 6.46
CA GLY A 100 6.80 17.99 7.85
C GLY A 100 7.24 16.90 8.84
N GLU A 101 7.09 15.61 8.52
CA GLU A 101 7.55 14.50 9.37
C GLU A 101 9.02 14.13 9.09
N TYR A 102 9.91 15.12 9.23
CA TYR A 102 11.34 15.00 8.85
C TYR A 102 12.04 13.79 9.47
N TRP A 103 11.77 13.50 10.74
CA TRP A 103 12.35 12.35 11.42
C TRP A 103 11.87 11.02 10.84
N LYS A 104 10.56 10.88 10.56
CA LYS A 104 10.00 9.65 9.97
C LYS A 104 10.55 9.40 8.57
N ARG A 105 10.78 10.46 7.78
CA ARG A 105 11.43 10.34 6.46
C ARG A 105 12.86 9.82 6.57
N LYS A 106 13.67 10.35 7.50
CA LYS A 106 15.05 9.88 7.72
C LYS A 106 15.09 8.43 8.20
N VAL A 107 14.26 8.07 9.19
CA VAL A 107 14.18 6.70 9.71
C VAL A 107 13.70 5.73 8.63
N GLY A 108 12.70 6.11 7.83
CA GLY A 108 12.18 5.26 6.74
C GLY A 108 13.24 4.93 5.69
N VAL A 109 14.10 5.89 5.32
CA VAL A 109 15.22 5.65 4.39
C VAL A 109 16.23 4.67 4.99
N ILE A 110 16.56 4.82 6.28
CA ILE A 110 17.51 3.95 6.98
C ILE A 110 16.94 2.53 7.12
N ASP A 111 15.67 2.38 7.52
CA ASP A 111 14.99 1.09 7.66
C ASP A 111 14.88 0.38 6.31
N ASN A 112 14.50 1.09 5.24
CA ASN A 112 14.49 0.51 3.89
C ASN A 112 15.89 0.05 3.44
N PHE A 113 16.92 0.85 3.69
CA PHE A 113 18.30 0.49 3.37
C PHE A 113 18.76 -0.75 4.15
N LEU A 114 18.49 -0.80 5.46
CA LEU A 114 18.82 -1.93 6.32
C LEU A 114 18.07 -3.19 5.89
N ARG A 115 16.75 -3.12 5.66
CA ARG A 115 15.95 -4.26 5.19
C ARG A 115 16.45 -4.80 3.86
N ASN A 116 16.73 -3.92 2.90
CA ASN A 116 17.26 -4.33 1.60
C ASN A 116 18.66 -4.94 1.70
N THR A 117 19.52 -4.38 2.56
CA THR A 117 20.88 -4.90 2.78
C THR A 117 20.85 -6.25 3.51
N ILE A 118 20.07 -6.36 4.58
CA ILE A 118 19.87 -7.61 5.34
C ILE A 118 19.25 -8.69 4.46
N SER A 119 18.25 -8.35 3.64
CA SER A 119 17.63 -9.30 2.71
C SER A 119 18.63 -9.85 1.70
N LYS A 120 19.52 -9.00 1.17
CA LYS A 120 20.59 -9.38 0.24
C LYS A 120 21.68 -10.22 0.91
N THR A 121 22.12 -9.84 2.11
CA THR A 121 23.24 -10.48 2.81
C THR A 121 22.84 -11.80 3.47
N ILE A 122 21.71 -11.84 4.17
CA ILE A 122 21.31 -13.01 4.94
C ILE A 122 20.64 -14.06 4.04
N LYS A 123 20.20 -13.71 2.82
CA LYS A 123 19.53 -14.64 1.89
C LYS A 123 18.29 -15.34 2.50
N ILE A 124 17.84 -14.94 3.70
CA ILE A 124 16.62 -15.36 4.38
C ILE A 124 15.52 -14.43 3.88
N GLY A 125 15.07 -14.69 2.65
CA GLY A 125 13.77 -14.23 2.20
C GLY A 125 12.71 -15.13 2.83
N ARG A 126 11.69 -14.53 3.48
CA ARG A 126 10.47 -15.24 3.85
C ARG A 126 9.92 -15.92 2.58
N GLY A 127 9.97 -17.25 2.55
CA GLY A 127 9.43 -18.05 1.45
C GLY A 127 10.44 -18.56 0.41
N LYS A 128 11.75 -18.67 0.70
CA LYS A 128 12.66 -19.40 -0.21
C LYS A 128 12.23 -20.84 -0.53
N ASN A 129 11.51 -21.49 0.38
CA ASN A 129 10.90 -22.81 0.13
C ASN A 129 9.65 -22.76 -0.78
N LEU A 130 9.23 -21.58 -1.24
CA LEU A 130 8.11 -21.36 -2.17
C LEU A 130 8.58 -20.80 -3.52
N ILE A 131 9.83 -20.35 -3.61
CA ILE A 131 10.44 -19.73 -4.79
C ILE A 131 11.60 -20.62 -5.21
N ASN A 132 11.26 -21.74 -5.84
CA ASN A 132 12.11 -22.51 -6.74
C ASN A 132 11.39 -23.82 -7.02
N LYS A 133 10.62 -23.84 -8.10
CA LYS A 133 10.49 -24.98 -9.01
C LYS A 133 9.83 -24.46 -10.28
N THR A 134 10.67 -23.89 -11.13
CA THR A 134 10.42 -23.85 -12.56
C THR A 134 10.14 -25.29 -13.00
N LYS A 135 9.07 -25.47 -13.77
CA LYS A 135 8.95 -26.59 -14.70
C LYS A 135 8.89 -26.01 -16.09
#